data_AF-A0A2I0TCD4-F1
#
_entry.id   AF-A0A2I0TCD4-F1
#
_cell.length_a   1.000
_cell.length_b   1.000
_cell.length_c   1.000
_cell.angle_alpha   90.00
_cell.angle_beta   90.00
_cell.angle_gamma   90.00
#
_symmetry.space_group_name_H-M   'P 1'
#
loop_
_entity.id
_entity.type
_entity.pdbx_description
1 polymer ?
#
loop_
_entity_poly.entity_id
_entity_poly.type
_entity_poly.pdbx_seq_one_letter_code
_entity_poly.pdbx_strand_id
1 'polypeptide(L)'
;MRTIRHWERMRQSAMFELCQGMHQISLQFVRLQLSFEEYTIMKVLLLLSTVPKDGLKSQAAFEEMRANYIKELKKMVTKCPSNSGQSWQRFYQLTKLLDSMHDCEVFVLRVSGVRCDE
;
A
#
# COMPACT_ATOMS: atom_id res chain seq x y z
N MET A 1 33.53 -9.18 14.69
CA MET A 1 33.93 -8.03 13.83
C MET A 1 33.50 -8.13 12.36
N ARG A 2 33.41 -9.30 11.70
CA ARG A 2 32.98 -9.37 10.28
C ARG A 2 31.48 -9.04 10.06
N THR A 3 30.61 -9.30 11.02
CA THR A 3 29.16 -9.05 10.96
C THR A 3 28.76 -7.57 11.13
N ILE A 4 29.55 -6.80 11.87
CA ILE A 4 29.28 -5.37 12.15
C ILE A 4 29.38 -4.56 10.85
N ARG A 5 30.40 -4.85 10.02
CA ARG A 5 30.59 -4.19 8.71
C ARG A 5 29.45 -4.45 7.73
N HIS A 6 28.76 -5.58 7.82
CA HIS A 6 27.63 -5.87 6.94
C HIS A 6 26.37 -5.13 7.41
N TRP A 7 26.16 -5.01 8.72
CA TRP A 7 25.11 -4.18 9.31
C TRP A 7 25.30 -2.68 8.99
N GLU A 8 26.53 -2.18 9.07
CA GLU A 8 26.86 -0.80 8.69
C GLU A 8 26.70 -0.56 7.19
N ARG A 9 27.09 -1.51 6.33
CA ARG A 9 26.87 -1.41 4.87
C ARG A 9 25.39 -1.54 4.49
N MET A 10 24.61 -2.35 5.22
CA MET A 10 23.15 -2.40 5.06
C MET A 10 22.52 -1.07 5.50
N ARG A 11 22.93 -0.51 6.64
CA ARG A 11 22.44 0.79 7.15
C ARG A 11 22.83 1.97 6.24
N GLN A 12 23.94 1.86 5.51
CA GLN A 12 24.33 2.84 4.48
C GLN A 12 23.56 2.68 3.15
N SER A 13 22.87 1.56 2.95
CA SER A 13 22.03 1.36 1.77
C SER A 13 20.59 1.79 2.05
N ALA A 14 19.93 2.41 1.06
CA ALA A 14 18.48 2.67 1.11
C ALA A 14 17.63 1.39 1.31
N MET A 15 18.24 0.20 1.14
CA MET A 15 17.59 -1.07 1.39
C MET A 15 17.29 -1.33 2.87
N PHE A 16 18.08 -0.79 3.82
CA PHE A 16 17.76 -0.97 5.24
C PHE A 16 16.48 -0.23 5.63
N GLU A 17 16.33 1.01 5.16
CA GLU A 17 15.10 1.80 5.34
C GLU A 17 13.92 1.14 4.64
N LEU A 18 14.12 0.60 3.42
CA LEU A 18 13.09 -0.15 2.70
C LEU A 18 12.64 -1.40 3.46
N CYS A 19 13.59 -2.21 3.94
CA CYS A 19 13.28 -3.41 4.73
C CYS A 19 12.55 -3.06 6.02
N GLN A 20 12.93 -1.95 6.67
CA GLN A 20 12.25 -1.46 7.87
C GLN A 20 10.82 -1.00 7.55
N GLY A 21 10.59 -0.28 6.46
CA GLY A 21 9.27 0.12 5.99
C GLY A 21 8.35 -1.07 5.69
N MET A 22 8.85 -2.04 4.92
CA MET A 22 8.15 -3.30 4.62
C MET A 22 7.79 -4.07 5.89
N HIS A 23 8.69 -4.12 6.87
CA HIS A 23 8.42 -4.76 8.15
C HIS A 23 7.31 -4.03 8.93
N GLN A 24 7.31 -2.69 8.96
CA GLN A 24 6.26 -1.91 9.61
C GLN A 24 4.89 -2.16 8.97
N ILE A 25 4.80 -2.19 7.64
CA ILE A 25 3.55 -2.53 6.92
C ILE A 25 3.07 -3.93 7.32
N SER A 26 3.99 -4.89 7.41
CA SER A 26 3.68 -6.27 7.79
C SER A 26 3.10 -6.33 9.22
N LEU A 27 3.65 -5.54 10.16
CA LEU A 27 3.09 -5.41 11.51
C LEU A 27 1.68 -4.79 11.51
N GLN A 28 1.40 -3.86 10.59
CA GLN A 28 0.06 -3.28 10.44
C GLN A 28 -0.98 -4.31 9.98
N PHE A 29 -0.60 -5.25 9.10
CA PHE A 29 -1.50 -6.31 8.66
C PHE A 29 -1.95 -7.20 9.83
N VAL A 30 -1.00 -7.56 10.69
CA VAL A 30 -1.28 -8.34 11.91
C VAL A 30 -2.13 -7.53 12.89
N ARG A 31 -1.77 -6.26 13.13
CA ARG A 31 -2.48 -5.37 14.07
C ARG A 31 -3.94 -5.14 13.68
N LEU A 32 -4.21 -4.94 12.38
CA LEU A 32 -5.55 -4.67 11.86
C LEU A 32 -6.38 -5.95 11.63
N GLN A 33 -5.76 -7.12 11.81
CA GLN A 33 -6.34 -8.42 11.45
C GLN A 33 -6.93 -8.35 10.03
N LEU A 34 -6.07 -7.99 9.08
CA LEU A 34 -6.48 -7.77 7.69
C LEU A 34 -7.01 -9.09 7.10
N SER A 35 -8.24 -9.07 6.59
CA SER A 35 -8.81 -10.24 5.94
C SER A 35 -8.21 -10.41 4.54
N PHE A 36 -8.24 -11.64 4.01
CA PHE A 36 -7.79 -11.90 2.65
C PHE A 36 -8.62 -11.13 1.60
N GLU A 37 -9.91 -10.94 1.86
CA GLU A 37 -10.80 -10.17 0.99
C GLU A 37 -10.42 -8.67 0.97
N GLU A 38 -10.18 -8.07 2.14
CA GLU A 38 -9.72 -6.68 2.25
C GLU A 38 -8.37 -6.49 1.56
N TYR A 39 -7.43 -7.41 1.79
CA TYR A 39 -6.12 -7.39 1.16
C TYR A 39 -6.21 -7.46 -0.38
N THR A 40 -7.10 -8.29 -0.91
CA THR A 40 -7.26 -8.45 -2.35
C THR A 40 -7.79 -7.17 -3.00
N ILE A 41 -8.78 -6.51 -2.39
CA ILE A 41 -9.26 -5.20 -2.88
C ILE A 41 -8.17 -4.15 -2.76
N MET A 42 -7.43 -4.12 -1.65
CA MET A 42 -6.34 -3.17 -1.45
C MET A 42 -5.25 -3.32 -2.53
N LYS A 43 -4.88 -4.54 -2.92
CA LYS A 43 -3.94 -4.76 -4.04
C LYS A 43 -4.44 -4.18 -5.35
N VAL A 44 -5.73 -4.34 -5.65
CA VAL A 44 -6.32 -3.74 -6.86
C VAL A 44 -6.29 -2.21 -6.78
N LEU A 45 -6.61 -1.64 -5.61
CA LEU A 45 -6.54 -0.19 -5.41
C LEU A 45 -5.12 0.38 -5.53
N LEU A 46 -4.09 -0.37 -5.10
CA LEU A 46 -2.69 0.00 -5.31
C LEU A 46 -2.34 0.04 -6.79
N LEU A 47 -2.70 -1.02 -7.54
CA LEU A 47 -2.54 -1.06 -8.98
C LEU A 47 -3.25 0.12 -9.68
N LEU A 48 -4.45 0.46 -9.21
CA LEU A 48 -5.25 1.56 -9.74
C LEU A 48 -4.81 2.96 -9.24
N SER A 49 -3.80 3.04 -8.37
CA SER A 49 -3.24 4.32 -7.89
C SER A 49 -2.05 4.79 -8.72
N THR A 50 -1.46 3.89 -9.52
CA THR A 50 -0.33 4.20 -10.40
C THR A 50 -0.83 4.49 -11.82
N VAL A 51 -0.87 5.76 -12.20
CA VAL A 51 -1.28 6.20 -13.56
C VAL A 51 -0.04 6.69 -14.32
N PRO A 52 0.12 6.34 -15.61
CA PRO A 52 1.19 6.90 -16.45
C PRO A 52 1.12 8.43 -16.50
N LYS A 53 2.28 9.10 -16.61
CA LYS A 53 2.34 10.57 -16.73
C LYS A 53 1.56 11.08 -17.95
N ASP A 54 1.58 10.32 -19.05
CA ASP A 54 0.85 10.63 -20.29
C ASP A 54 -0.67 10.38 -20.21
N GLY A 55 -1.14 9.88 -19.06
CA GLY A 55 -2.53 9.50 -18.85
C GLY A 55 -2.92 8.19 -19.54
N LEU A 56 -4.15 7.74 -19.28
CA LEU A 56 -4.72 6.56 -19.91
C LEU A 56 -5.63 6.97 -21.07
N LYS A 57 -5.67 6.15 -22.13
CA LYS A 57 -6.59 6.33 -23.26
C LYS A 57 -8.05 6.48 -22.82
N SER A 58 -8.43 5.77 -21.75
CA SER A 58 -9.78 5.79 -21.17
C SER A 58 -9.72 6.14 -19.69
N GLN A 59 -9.26 7.36 -19.38
CA GLN A 59 -9.12 7.85 -18.01
C GLN A 59 -10.43 7.72 -17.20
N ALA A 60 -11.57 8.10 -17.78
CA ALA A 60 -12.87 8.01 -17.11
C ALA A 60 -13.24 6.57 -16.68
N ALA A 61 -12.97 5.58 -17.54
CA ALA A 61 -13.24 4.17 -17.22
C ALA A 61 -12.34 3.65 -16.09
N PHE A 62 -11.09 4.12 -16.05
CA PHE A 62 -10.15 3.78 -14.97
C PHE A 62 -10.55 4.41 -13.64
N GLU A 63 -10.96 5.69 -13.65
CA GLU A 63 -11.47 6.38 -12.46
C GLU A 63 -12.77 5.77 -11.94
N GLU A 64 -13.68 5.38 -12.85
CA GLU A 64 -14.89 4.65 -12.49
C GLU A 64 -14.56 3.29 -11.86
N MET A 65 -13.62 2.54 -12.44
CA MET A 65 -13.15 1.27 -11.89
C MET A 65 -12.58 1.48 -10.48
N ARG A 66 -11.72 2.48 -10.28
CA ARG A 66 -11.17 2.84 -8.96
C ARG A 66 -12.27 3.20 -7.97
N ALA A 67 -13.25 4.00 -8.37
CA ALA A 67 -14.38 4.38 -7.53
C ALA A 67 -15.23 3.17 -7.11
N ASN A 68 -15.40 2.19 -8.00
CA ASN A 68 -16.12 0.95 -7.72
C ASN A 68 -15.39 0.07 -6.71
N TYR A 69 -14.06 -0.09 -6.83
CA TYR A 69 -13.28 -0.82 -5.82
C TYR A 69 -13.25 -0.12 -4.45
N ILE A 70 -13.26 1.22 -4.40
CA ILE A 70 -13.41 1.97 -3.15
C ILE A 70 -14.77 1.69 -2.50
N LYS A 71 -15.85 1.64 -3.30
CA LYS A 71 -17.19 1.29 -2.80
C LYS A 71 -17.25 -0.14 -2.27
N GLU A 72 -16.63 -1.10 -2.96
CA GLU A 72 -16.56 -2.49 -2.50
C GLU A 72 -15.78 -2.62 -1.19
N LEU A 73 -14.66 -1.90 -1.02
CA LEU A 73 -13.92 -1.86 0.25
C LEU A 73 -14.81 -1.33 1.39
N LYS A 74 -15.54 -0.23 1.16
CA LYS A 74 -16.48 0.32 2.15
C LYS A 74 -17.56 -0.69 2.52
N LYS A 75 -18.15 -1.37 1.54
CA LYS A 75 -19.18 -2.40 1.77
C LYS A 75 -18.63 -3.55 2.63
N MET A 76 -17.43 -4.05 2.32
CA MET A 76 -16.78 -5.11 3.10
C MET A 76 -16.59 -4.71 4.56
N VAL A 77 -16.08 -3.49 4.80
CA VAL A 77 -15.88 -2.97 6.16
C VAL A 77 -17.20 -2.83 6.92
N THR A 78 -18.29 -2.45 6.25
CA THR A 78 -19.62 -2.33 6.88
C THR A 78 -20.35 -3.66 7.11
N LYS A 79 -20.01 -4.71 6.35
CA LYS A 79 -20.61 -6.05 6.49
C LYS A 79 -20.12 -6.79 7.75
N CYS A 80 -19.05 -6.35 8.39
CA CYS A 80 -18.50 -7.00 9.57
C CYS A 80 -19.33 -6.64 10.82
N PRO A 81 -20.10 -7.59 11.41
CA PRO A 81 -21.07 -7.30 12.48
C PRO A 81 -20.44 -6.86 13.80
N SER A 82 -19.13 -7.08 14.01
CA SER A 82 -18.39 -6.67 15.20
C SER A 82 -18.05 -5.16 15.26
N ASN A 83 -18.28 -4.41 14.18
CA ASN A 83 -17.76 -3.05 13.99
C ASN A 83 -18.82 -2.01 13.57
N SER A 84 -20.10 -2.23 13.85
CA SER A 84 -21.21 -1.35 13.39
C SER A 84 -21.04 0.13 13.78
N GLY A 85 -20.33 0.45 14.86
CA GLY A 85 -19.94 1.82 15.25
C GLY A 85 -18.52 2.26 14.86
N GLN A 86 -17.66 1.34 14.40
CA GLN A 86 -16.25 1.59 14.06
C GLN A 86 -15.92 1.39 12.57
N SER A 87 -16.92 1.14 11.72
CA SER A 87 -16.73 0.88 10.29
C SER A 87 -15.98 2.01 9.57
N TRP A 88 -16.28 3.27 9.87
CA TRP A 88 -15.54 4.42 9.34
C TRP A 88 -14.09 4.47 9.83
N GLN A 89 -13.83 4.10 11.09
CA GLN A 89 -12.48 4.07 11.65
C GLN A 89 -11.65 2.97 11.00
N ARG A 90 -12.22 1.77 10.80
CA ARG A 90 -11.56 0.68 10.07
C ARG A 90 -11.28 1.08 8.63
N PHE A 91 -12.25 1.69 7.93
CA PHE A 91 -12.04 2.17 6.57
C PHE A 91 -10.89 3.19 6.49
N TYR A 92 -10.81 4.11 7.46
CA TYR A 92 -9.69 5.05 7.55
C TYR A 92 -8.35 4.36 7.82
N GLN A 93 -8.31 3.34 8.69
CA GLN A 93 -7.10 2.57 8.95
C GLN A 93 -6.61 1.81 7.70
N LEU A 94 -7.53 1.23 6.92
CA LEU A 94 -7.19 0.53 5.68
C LEU A 94 -6.68 1.48 4.59
N THR A 95 -7.28 2.67 4.47
CA THR A 95 -6.81 3.69 3.51
C THR A 95 -5.45 4.27 3.91
N LYS A 96 -5.21 4.54 5.20
CA LYS A 96 -3.87 4.89 5.73
C LYS A 96 -2.80 3.85 5.41
N LEU A 97 -3.16 2.57 5.51
CA LEU A 97 -2.26 1.46 5.20
C LEU A 97 -1.98 1.38 3.70
N LEU A 98 -2.99 1.59 2.84
CA LEU A 98 -2.83 1.71 1.40
C LEU A 98 -1.84 2.82 1.03
N ASP A 99 -1.96 4.01 1.62
CA ASP A 99 -1.04 5.12 1.37
C ASP A 99 0.40 4.74 1.75
N SER A 100 0.58 4.08 2.90
CA SER A 100 1.90 3.63 3.36
C SER A 100 2.51 2.56 2.44
N MET A 101 1.67 1.69 1.85
CA MET A 101 2.10 0.68 0.88
C MET A 101 2.52 1.32 -0.44
N HIS A 102 1.74 2.30 -0.93
CA HIS A 102 2.05 3.04 -2.14
C HIS A 102 3.39 3.81 -2.00
N ASP A 103 3.61 4.47 -0.86
CA ASP A 103 4.89 5.14 -0.59
C ASP A 103 6.08 4.17 -0.61
N CYS A 104 5.91 2.96 -0.07
CA CYS A 104 6.93 1.92 -0.15
C CYS A 104 7.14 1.44 -1.60
N GLU A 105 6.10 1.21 -2.40
CA GLU A 105 6.23 0.83 -3.81
C GLU A 105 6.96 1.90 -4.63
N VAL A 106 6.61 3.17 -4.44
CA VAL A 106 7.28 4.32 -5.09
C VAL A 106 8.74 4.40 -4.64
N PHE A 107 9.02 4.17 -3.35
CA PHE A 107 10.39 4.14 -2.83
C PHE A 107 11.20 2.99 -3.43
N VAL A 108 10.63 1.78 -3.56
CA VAL A 108 11.26 0.64 -4.25
C VAL A 108 11.60 1.01 -5.69
N LEU A 109 10.65 1.55 -6.45
CA LEU A 109 10.88 1.94 -7.85
C LEU A 109 12.00 2.98 -7.98
N ARG A 110 12.03 3.96 -7.07
CA ARG A 110 13.07 5.00 -7.01
C ARG A 110 14.45 4.42 -6.69
N VAL A 111 14.54 3.49 -5.73
CA VAL A 111 15.80 2.83 -5.32
C VAL A 111 16.29 1.83 -6.38
N SER A 112 15.37 1.16 -7.09
CA SER A 112 15.71 0.24 -8.18
C SER A 112 16.25 0.91 -9.43
N GLY A 113 16.34 2.26 -9.46
CA GLY A 113 16.83 2.98 -10.62
C GLY A 113 15.92 2.84 -11.84
N VAL A 114 14.65 2.45 -11.64
CA VAL A 114 13.61 2.62 -12.64
C VAL A 114 13.41 4.12 -12.73
N ARG A 115 14.16 4.73 -13.65
CA ARG A 115 14.06 6.14 -14.00
C ARG A 115 12.61 6.39 -14.38
N CYS A 116 11.84 7.00 -13.47
CA CYS A 116 10.75 7.84 -13.90
C CYS A 116 11.45 9.05 -14.51
N ASP A 117 11.75 9.00 -15.81
CA ASP A 117 12.43 10.08 -16.52
C ASP A 117 11.78 11.42 -16.18
N GLU A 118 12.63 12.38 -15.83
CA GLU A 118 12.32 13.76 -15.45
C GLU A 118 11.52 14.48 -16.53
#